data_AF-A0A813DA69-F1
#
_entry.id   AF-A0A813DA69-F1
#
_cell.length_a   1.000
_cell.length_b   1.000
_cell.length_c   1.000
_cell.angle_alpha   90.00
_cell.angle_beta   90.00
_cell.angle_gamma   90.00
#
_symmetry.space_group_name_H-M   'P 1'
#
loop_
_entity.id
_entity.type
_entity.pdbx_description
1 polymer ?
#
loop_
_entity_poly.entity_id
_entity_poly.type
_entity_poly.pdbx_seq_one_letter_code
_entity_poly.pdbx_strand_id
1 'polypeptide(L)'
;DVGSWSREVVVFSEPNIQSEGLLYPVREQMARGDGYAGMIPHADKVSHHFRSPSGGGLGLDSSDGGFAAGLRIHKAINRRLTDAATKGGAHAVLSVTWTELSRMNGVNLATALHRIAKHCVDCGDMGASPSDVAKEVQSVPAFGALISALEQRARTAVQPQETDHYGSDDGPLPAQCASIVAWSLATLGIRNNPLLDVLALLAYPRLDEFKPFEVTNLLWAFAKLGTPCPDLYRSVSQRIKMRHKGEFKAQCLSLAVWSFAT
;
A
#
# COMPACT_ATOMS: atom_id res chain seq x y z
N ASP A 1 60.87 -6.90 -25.47
CA ASP A 1 59.44 -7.24 -25.67
C ASP A 1 58.96 -8.19 -24.57
N VAL A 2 58.50 -7.67 -23.42
CA VAL A 2 57.10 -7.32 -23.09
C VAL A 2 56.09 -8.31 -23.67
N GLY A 3 55.28 -9.05 -22.90
CA GLY A 3 55.06 -9.09 -21.46
C GLY A 3 53.92 -10.08 -21.20
N SER A 4 54.18 -11.05 -20.33
CA SER A 4 53.24 -12.05 -19.82
C SER A 4 52.12 -11.39 -19.01
N TRP A 5 50.87 -11.54 -19.43
CA TRP A 5 49.71 -11.11 -18.65
C TRP A 5 49.38 -12.17 -17.60
N SER A 6 50.00 -12.02 -16.42
CA SER A 6 49.63 -12.73 -15.21
C SER A 6 48.21 -12.32 -14.80
N ARG A 7 47.33 -13.30 -14.56
CA ARG A 7 46.03 -13.10 -13.91
C ARG A 7 46.27 -12.66 -12.46
N GLU A 8 46.16 -11.37 -12.19
CA GLU A 8 45.93 -10.90 -10.82
C GLU A 8 44.51 -11.28 -10.42
N VAL A 9 44.40 -12.34 -9.62
CA VAL A 9 43.23 -12.56 -8.77
C VAL A 9 43.31 -11.49 -7.69
N VAL A 10 42.49 -10.44 -7.83
CA VAL A 10 42.24 -9.50 -6.72
C VAL A 10 41.47 -10.29 -5.66
N VAL A 11 42.21 -10.90 -4.73
CA VAL A 11 41.68 -11.38 -3.47
C VAL A 11 41.28 -10.13 -2.70
N PHE A 12 40.00 -9.78 -2.70
CA PHE A 12 39.46 -8.87 -1.71
C PHE A 12 39.62 -9.57 -0.36
N SER A 13 40.63 -9.17 0.41
CA SER A 13 40.73 -9.53 1.82
C SER A 13 39.43 -9.14 2.49
N GLU A 14 38.75 -10.13 3.05
CA GLU A 14 37.60 -9.91 3.92
C GLU A 14 38.01 -8.88 4.98
N PRO A 15 37.30 -7.75 5.13
CA PRO A 15 37.46 -6.98 6.34
C PRO A 15 36.95 -7.89 7.47
N ASN A 16 37.85 -8.21 8.40
CA ASN A 16 37.54 -8.91 9.63
C ASN A 16 36.61 -8.03 10.47
N ILE A 17 35.32 -8.04 10.12
CA ILE A 17 34.27 -7.29 10.77
C ILE A 17 33.67 -8.22 11.83
N GLN A 18 34.31 -8.28 12.98
CA GLN A 18 33.61 -8.56 14.22
C GLN A 18 32.69 -7.37 14.55
N SER A 19 31.60 -7.23 13.80
CA SER A 19 30.49 -6.33 14.14
C SER A 19 29.14 -6.99 13.81
N GLU A 20 28.94 -8.21 14.30
CA GLU A 20 27.64 -8.91 14.20
C GLU A 20 26.53 -8.27 15.06
N GLY A 21 26.83 -7.27 15.90
CA GLY A 21 25.88 -6.72 16.88
C GLY A 21 24.98 -5.56 16.43
N LEU A 22 25.27 -4.86 15.31
CA LEU A 22 24.57 -3.59 14.96
C LEU A 22 23.76 -3.62 13.65
N LEU A 23 24.06 -4.54 12.72
CA LEU A 23 23.34 -4.67 11.44
C LEU A 23 22.08 -5.55 11.55
N TYR A 24 22.11 -6.56 12.44
CA TYR A 24 20.97 -7.45 12.72
C TYR A 24 19.71 -6.71 13.22
N PRO A 25 19.79 -5.81 14.24
CA PRO A 25 18.59 -5.12 14.73
C PRO A 25 17.96 -4.20 13.68
N VAL A 26 18.76 -3.58 12.80
CA VAL A 26 18.24 -2.71 11.74
C VAL A 26 17.50 -3.52 10.67
N ARG A 27 18.06 -4.66 10.26
CA ARG A 27 17.44 -5.55 9.26
C ARG A 27 16.11 -6.09 9.78
N GLU A 28 16.02 -6.42 11.06
CA GLU A 28 14.81 -6.93 11.69
C GLU A 28 13.76 -5.83 11.90
N GLN A 29 14.15 -4.62 12.32
CA GLN A 29 13.27 -3.46 12.41
C GLN A 29 12.70 -3.05 11.03
N MET A 30 13.52 -3.09 9.97
CA MET A 30 13.05 -2.84 8.60
C MET A 30 12.13 -3.95 8.10
N ALA A 31 12.40 -5.20 8.48
CA ALA A 31 11.55 -6.34 8.14
C ALA A 31 10.20 -6.31 8.88
N ARG A 32 10.12 -5.73 10.09
CA ARG A 32 8.87 -5.56 10.86
C ARG A 32 8.07 -4.35 10.40
N GLY A 33 8.69 -3.39 9.72
CA GLY A 33 8.02 -2.19 9.20
C GLY A 33 7.78 -1.11 10.28
N ASP A 34 8.38 -1.27 11.46
CA ASP A 34 8.12 -0.46 12.67
C ASP A 34 8.44 1.04 12.46
N GLY A 35 9.42 1.35 11.59
CA GLY A 35 9.75 2.74 11.25
C GLY A 35 8.68 3.45 10.40
N TYR A 36 7.80 2.71 9.71
CA TYR A 36 6.88 3.26 8.70
C TYR A 36 5.46 3.52 9.18
N ALA A 37 5.09 2.97 10.34
CA ALA A 37 3.76 3.15 10.92
C ALA A 37 3.39 4.63 11.15
N GLY A 38 4.38 5.52 11.36
CA GLY A 38 4.18 6.96 11.55
C GLY A 38 4.18 7.81 10.27
N MET A 39 4.48 7.25 9.09
CA MET A 39 4.55 7.99 7.83
C MET A 39 3.29 7.87 6.95
N ILE A 40 2.40 6.92 7.25
CA ILE A 40 1.13 6.77 6.54
C ILE A 40 0.18 7.87 7.04
N PRO A 41 -0.25 8.82 6.18
CA PRO A 41 -1.25 9.80 6.58
C PRO A 41 -2.51 9.07 7.04
N HIS A 42 -3.16 9.54 8.11
CA HIS A 42 -4.55 9.15 8.41
C HIS A 42 -5.35 9.14 7.10
N ALA A 43 -6.13 8.08 6.84
CA ALA A 43 -6.91 7.91 5.61
C ALA A 43 -7.75 9.16 5.25
N ASP A 44 -8.09 9.99 6.25
CA ASP A 44 -8.71 11.30 6.10
C ASP A 44 -7.93 12.26 5.19
N LYS A 45 -6.59 12.20 5.15
CA LYS A 45 -5.73 13.04 4.30
C LYS A 45 -5.62 12.57 2.85
N VAL A 46 -5.92 11.30 2.55
CA VAL A 46 -5.94 10.77 1.18
C VAL A 46 -7.10 11.37 0.38
N SER A 47 -8.20 11.69 1.08
CA SER A 47 -9.42 12.25 0.47
C SER A 47 -9.28 13.73 0.01
N HIS A 48 -8.26 14.46 0.46
CA HIS A 48 -8.15 15.91 0.25
C HIS A 48 -7.23 16.33 -0.90
N HIS A 49 -6.59 15.41 -1.62
CA HIS A 49 -5.65 15.74 -2.71
C HIS A 49 -6.19 15.45 -4.12
N PHE A 50 -7.48 15.13 -4.27
CA PHE A 50 -8.11 15.07 -5.58
C PHE A 50 -8.26 16.48 -6.15
N ARG A 51 -7.36 16.83 -7.09
CA ARG A 51 -7.43 18.06 -7.86
C ARG A 51 -8.65 17.96 -8.78
N SER A 52 -9.69 18.75 -8.52
CA SER A 52 -10.79 18.92 -9.47
C SER A 52 -10.25 19.43 -10.81
N PRO A 53 -10.79 18.99 -11.95
CA PRO A 53 -10.49 19.63 -13.23
C PRO A 53 -11.04 21.06 -13.17
N SER A 54 -10.17 22.05 -13.24
CA SER A 54 -10.56 23.44 -13.41
C SER A 54 -11.10 23.61 -14.84
N GLY A 55 -12.43 23.57 -14.99
CA GLY A 55 -13.16 23.84 -16.23
C GLY A 55 -14.30 24.81 -15.96
N GLY A 56 -14.32 25.92 -16.69
CA GLY A 56 -15.19 27.09 -16.48
C GLY A 56 -16.69 26.81 -16.55
N GLY A 57 -17.44 27.70 -15.91
CA GLY A 57 -18.89 27.58 -15.75
C GLY A 57 -19.69 27.65 -17.04
N LEU A 58 -20.81 26.93 -17.05
CA LEU A 58 -22.19 27.44 -17.12
C LEU A 58 -23.10 26.23 -17.39
N GLY A 59 -24.10 26.02 -16.53
CA GLY A 59 -25.11 24.97 -16.68
C GLY A 59 -25.52 24.37 -15.35
N LEU A 60 -26.52 24.97 -14.71
CA LEU A 60 -27.24 24.35 -13.58
C LEU A 60 -28.04 23.18 -14.13
N ASP A 61 -27.65 21.94 -13.82
CA ASP A 61 -28.48 20.78 -14.04
C ASP A 61 -28.40 19.80 -12.85
N SER A 62 -29.46 19.04 -12.70
CA SER A 62 -29.96 18.32 -11.51
C SER A 62 -29.08 17.13 -11.06
N SER A 63 -27.87 17.00 -11.61
CA SER A 63 -26.89 15.93 -11.36
C SER A 63 -25.99 16.18 -10.14
N ASP A 64 -25.87 17.43 -9.70
CA ASP A 64 -24.98 17.84 -8.59
C ASP A 64 -25.43 17.27 -7.23
N GLY A 65 -26.75 17.03 -7.06
CA GLY A 65 -27.32 16.45 -5.84
C GLY A 65 -26.95 14.98 -5.60
N GLY A 66 -26.84 14.18 -6.67
CA GLY A 66 -26.49 12.76 -6.60
C GLY A 66 -25.02 12.54 -6.27
N PHE A 67 -24.13 13.29 -6.92
CA PHE A 67 -22.69 13.27 -6.66
C PHE A 67 -22.36 13.73 -5.22
N ALA A 68 -22.98 14.81 -4.76
CA ALA A 68 -22.82 15.28 -3.38
C ALA A 68 -23.34 14.27 -2.34
N ALA A 69 -24.41 13.53 -2.65
CA ALA A 69 -24.97 12.51 -1.77
C ALA A 69 -24.05 11.27 -1.65
N GLY A 70 -23.49 10.78 -2.77
CA GLY A 70 -22.53 9.69 -2.75
C GLY A 70 -21.26 10.04 -1.95
N LEU A 71 -20.70 11.24 -2.18
CA LEU A 71 -19.51 11.70 -1.46
C LEU A 71 -19.73 11.80 0.06
N ARG A 72 -20.96 12.13 0.47
CA ARG A 72 -21.36 12.11 1.90
C ARG A 72 -21.40 10.68 2.45
N ILE A 73 -21.85 9.70 1.66
CA ILE A 73 -21.89 8.28 2.06
C ILE A 73 -20.48 7.76 2.28
N HIS A 74 -19.54 7.93 1.35
CA HIS A 74 -18.18 7.39 1.50
C HIS A 74 -17.44 8.02 2.68
N LYS A 75 -17.64 9.32 2.92
CA LYS A 75 -17.09 10.02 4.10
C LYS A 75 -17.70 9.48 5.40
N ALA A 76 -19.00 9.24 5.45
CA ALA A 76 -19.67 8.65 6.60
C ALA A 76 -19.19 7.22 6.89
N ILE A 77 -19.01 6.40 5.84
CA ILE A 77 -18.45 5.06 5.97
C ILE A 77 -17.01 5.12 6.48
N ASN A 78 -16.16 6.01 5.95
CA ASN A 78 -14.78 6.16 6.43
C ASN A 78 -14.73 6.56 7.92
N ARG A 79 -15.60 7.48 8.34
CA ARG A 79 -15.73 7.84 9.77
C ARG A 79 -16.13 6.64 10.62
N ARG A 80 -17.10 5.83 10.19
CA ARG A 80 -17.50 4.61 10.92
C ARG A 80 -16.39 3.57 11.00
N LEU A 81 -15.63 3.36 9.92
CA LEU A 81 -14.45 2.49 9.94
C LEU A 81 -13.39 3.00 10.93
N THR A 82 -13.23 4.32 11.01
CA THR A 82 -12.30 4.98 11.92
C THR A 82 -12.71 4.81 13.38
N ASP A 83 -13.98 5.08 13.68
CA ASP A 83 -14.54 4.91 15.02
C ASP A 83 -14.52 3.44 15.46
N ALA A 84 -14.82 2.52 14.55
CA ALA A 84 -14.76 1.08 14.80
C ALA A 84 -13.35 0.60 15.14
N ALA A 85 -12.34 1.04 14.39
CA ALA A 85 -10.95 0.69 14.66
C ALA A 85 -10.49 1.17 16.05
N THR A 86 -10.85 2.40 16.42
CA THR A 86 -10.47 2.99 17.72
C THR A 86 -11.17 2.31 18.91
N LYS A 87 -12.45 1.93 18.74
CA LYS A 87 -13.29 1.44 19.85
C LYS A 87 -13.34 -0.08 19.98
N GLY A 88 -13.20 -0.82 18.89
CA GLY A 88 -13.43 -2.26 18.85
C GLY A 88 -12.51 -3.03 17.90
N GLY A 89 -11.45 -2.39 17.41
CA GLY A 89 -10.37 -3.07 16.70
C GLY A 89 -10.76 -3.71 15.37
N ALA A 90 -9.98 -4.71 14.96
CA ALA A 90 -10.14 -5.37 13.65
C ALA A 90 -11.52 -6.00 13.44
N HIS A 91 -12.10 -6.66 14.46
CA HIS A 91 -13.42 -7.28 14.35
C HIS A 91 -14.55 -6.25 14.17
N ALA A 92 -14.47 -5.11 14.85
CA ALA A 92 -15.45 -4.04 14.65
C ALA A 92 -15.34 -3.44 13.24
N VAL A 93 -14.11 -3.28 12.71
CA VAL A 93 -13.89 -2.82 11.33
C VAL A 93 -14.47 -3.82 10.33
N LEU A 94 -14.30 -5.13 10.55
CA LEU A 94 -14.90 -6.18 9.73
C LEU A 94 -16.42 -6.17 9.78
N SER A 95 -17.02 -5.93 10.95
CA SER A 95 -18.47 -5.79 11.09
C SER A 95 -19.00 -4.62 10.26
N VAL A 96 -18.38 -3.44 10.36
CA VAL A 96 -18.76 -2.28 9.51
C VAL A 96 -18.57 -2.61 8.03
N THR A 97 -17.45 -3.22 7.68
CA THR A 97 -17.13 -3.63 6.29
C THR A 97 -18.19 -4.55 5.73
N TRP A 98 -18.61 -5.57 6.48
CA TRP A 98 -19.66 -6.49 6.06
C TRP A 98 -20.98 -5.78 5.78
N THR A 99 -21.38 -4.87 6.66
CA THR A 99 -22.66 -4.16 6.54
C THR A 99 -22.68 -3.13 5.40
N GLU A 100 -21.55 -2.51 5.08
CA GLU A 100 -21.47 -1.43 4.09
C GLU A 100 -20.80 -1.85 2.79
N LEU A 101 -20.43 -3.13 2.62
CA LEU A 101 -19.56 -3.60 1.53
C LEU A 101 -20.04 -3.15 0.15
N SER A 102 -21.34 -3.25 -0.11
CA SER A 102 -21.95 -2.89 -1.40
C SER A 102 -21.93 -1.39 -1.71
N ARG A 103 -21.64 -0.54 -0.71
CA ARG A 103 -21.64 0.93 -0.79
C ARG A 103 -20.24 1.53 -0.60
N MET A 104 -19.22 0.68 -0.41
CA MET A 104 -17.85 1.09 -0.18
C MET A 104 -17.13 1.35 -1.51
N ASN A 105 -16.56 2.54 -1.68
CA ASN A 105 -15.65 2.81 -2.78
C ASN A 105 -14.25 2.18 -2.54
N GLY A 106 -13.34 2.31 -3.51
CA GLY A 106 -11.97 1.77 -3.40
C GLY A 106 -11.18 2.32 -2.20
N VAL A 107 -11.37 3.60 -1.85
CA VAL A 107 -10.70 4.23 -0.71
C VAL A 107 -11.22 3.65 0.61
N ASN A 108 -12.53 3.41 0.74
CA ASN A 108 -13.12 2.81 1.92
C ASN A 108 -12.59 1.38 2.12
N LEU A 109 -12.50 0.58 1.06
CA LEU A 109 -11.99 -0.80 1.14
C LEU A 109 -10.51 -0.82 1.54
N ALA A 110 -9.69 0.03 0.92
CA ALA A 110 -8.28 0.14 1.29
C ALA A 110 -8.10 0.63 2.73
N THR A 111 -8.95 1.56 3.18
CA THR A 111 -8.97 2.05 4.57
C THR A 111 -9.33 0.93 5.55
N ALA A 112 -10.35 0.12 5.24
CA ALA A 112 -10.77 -0.99 6.10
C ALA A 112 -9.63 -2.00 6.27
N LEU A 113 -9.03 -2.46 5.17
CA LEU A 113 -7.92 -3.42 5.22
C LEU A 113 -6.71 -2.86 5.98
N HIS A 114 -6.38 -1.58 5.75
CA HIS A 114 -5.31 -0.90 6.47
C HIS A 114 -5.52 -0.87 7.98
N ARG A 115 -6.73 -0.51 8.42
CA ARG A 115 -7.07 -0.46 9.84
C ARG A 115 -7.00 -1.84 10.50
N ILE A 116 -7.47 -2.87 9.80
CA ILE A 116 -7.35 -4.25 10.25
C ILE A 116 -5.88 -4.65 10.43
N ALA A 117 -5.04 -4.41 9.43
CA ALA A 117 -3.62 -4.72 9.48
C ALA A 117 -2.91 -3.95 10.61
N LYS A 118 -3.21 -2.66 10.75
CA LYS A 118 -2.63 -1.81 11.79
C LYS A 118 -3.00 -2.28 13.19
N HIS A 119 -4.27 -2.63 13.42
CA HIS A 119 -4.70 -3.20 14.69
C HIS A 119 -3.99 -4.51 15.03
N CYS A 120 -3.76 -5.40 14.05
CA CYS A 120 -3.03 -6.64 14.29
C CYS A 120 -1.57 -6.40 14.72
N VAL A 121 -0.93 -5.35 14.19
CA VAL A 121 0.40 -4.91 14.63
C VAL A 121 0.34 -4.39 16.07
N ASP A 122 -0.58 -3.47 16.36
CA ASP A 122 -0.69 -2.82 17.66
C ASP A 122 -1.06 -3.82 18.79
N CYS A 123 -1.80 -4.90 18.49
CA CYS A 123 -2.07 -5.98 19.44
C CYS A 123 -0.82 -6.82 19.78
N GLY A 124 0.14 -6.91 18.86
CA GLY A 124 1.41 -7.62 19.10
C GLY A 124 2.22 -7.01 20.24
N ASP A 125 2.07 -5.70 20.45
CA ASP A 125 2.74 -4.96 21.53
C ASP A 125 2.07 -5.15 22.90
N MET A 126 0.84 -5.68 22.95
CA MET A 126 0.08 -5.93 24.18
C MET A 126 0.17 -7.37 24.71
N GLY A 127 1.10 -8.18 24.19
CA GLY A 127 1.39 -9.53 24.70
C GLY A 127 0.53 -10.65 24.11
N ALA A 128 -0.39 -10.35 23.19
CA ALA A 128 -0.98 -11.34 22.30
C ALA A 128 -0.03 -11.62 21.13
N SER A 129 0.05 -12.87 20.65
CA SER A 129 0.81 -13.18 19.43
C SER A 129 0.16 -12.47 18.24
N PRO A 130 0.84 -11.55 17.54
CA PRO A 130 0.26 -10.86 16.37
C PRO A 130 -0.16 -11.83 15.26
N SER A 131 0.45 -13.03 15.23
CA SER A 131 0.08 -14.11 14.32
C SER A 131 -1.32 -14.67 14.58
N ASP A 132 -1.76 -14.73 15.83
CA ASP A 132 -3.03 -15.40 16.19
C ASP A 132 -4.23 -14.49 15.94
N VAL A 133 -4.13 -13.20 16.29
CA VAL A 133 -5.15 -12.20 15.95
C VAL A 133 -5.32 -12.08 14.43
N ALA A 134 -4.21 -12.07 13.69
CA ALA A 134 -4.26 -12.01 12.23
C ALA A 134 -4.98 -13.24 11.63
N LYS A 135 -4.71 -14.45 12.15
CA LYS A 135 -5.41 -15.68 11.71
C LYS A 135 -6.89 -15.65 12.02
N GLU A 136 -7.27 -15.20 13.22
CA GLU A 136 -8.68 -15.11 13.63
C GLU A 136 -9.44 -14.17 12.70
N VAL A 137 -8.92 -12.95 12.50
CA VAL A 137 -9.50 -11.95 11.60
C VAL A 137 -9.62 -12.48 10.16
N GLN A 138 -8.59 -13.18 9.67
CA GLN A 138 -8.58 -13.77 8.32
C GLN A 138 -9.62 -14.89 8.14
N SER A 139 -10.03 -15.56 9.22
CA SER A 139 -11.06 -16.62 9.17
C SER A 139 -12.49 -16.08 9.02
N VAL A 140 -12.70 -14.78 9.28
CA VAL A 140 -14.02 -14.16 9.19
C VAL A 140 -14.43 -13.99 7.71
N PRO A 141 -15.63 -14.43 7.29
CA PRO A 141 -16.08 -14.32 5.89
C PRO A 141 -16.01 -12.90 5.31
N ALA A 142 -16.24 -11.89 6.15
CA ALA A 142 -16.13 -10.48 5.78
C ALA A 142 -14.73 -10.09 5.30
N PHE A 143 -13.69 -10.73 5.82
CA PHE A 143 -12.32 -10.50 5.37
C PHE A 143 -12.12 -10.99 3.93
N GLY A 144 -12.57 -12.20 3.62
CA GLY A 144 -12.53 -12.74 2.25
C GLY A 144 -13.29 -11.85 1.26
N ALA A 145 -14.49 -11.40 1.63
CA ALA A 145 -15.29 -10.50 0.81
C ALA A 145 -14.60 -9.14 0.55
N LEU A 146 -13.91 -8.59 1.56
CA LEU A 146 -13.11 -7.38 1.44
C LEU A 146 -11.95 -7.54 0.44
N ILE A 147 -11.22 -8.66 0.51
CA ILE A 147 -10.13 -8.95 -0.42
C ILE A 147 -10.65 -9.09 -1.86
N SER A 148 -11.74 -9.83 -2.07
CA SER A 148 -12.34 -9.97 -3.41
C SER A 148 -12.83 -8.63 -3.97
N ALA A 149 -13.42 -7.77 -3.14
CA ALA A 149 -13.85 -6.44 -3.56
C ALA A 149 -12.68 -5.53 -3.95
N LEU A 150 -11.55 -5.60 -3.21
CA LEU A 150 -10.32 -4.88 -3.57
C LEU A 150 -9.75 -5.36 -4.90
N GLU A 151 -9.69 -6.67 -5.11
CA GLU A 151 -9.21 -7.26 -6.36
C GLU A 151 -10.07 -6.81 -7.53
N GLN A 152 -11.39 -6.92 -7.42
CA GLN A 152 -12.30 -6.52 -8.49
C GLN A 152 -12.12 -5.04 -8.86
N ARG A 153 -12.03 -4.15 -7.86
CA ARG A 153 -11.83 -2.71 -8.12
C ARG A 153 -10.47 -2.39 -8.71
N ALA A 154 -9.43 -3.11 -8.31
CA ALA A 154 -8.11 -2.98 -8.92
C ALA A 154 -8.12 -3.45 -10.38
N ARG A 155 -8.82 -4.55 -10.68
CA ARG A 155 -9.01 -5.04 -12.07
C ARG A 155 -9.74 -4.03 -12.94
N THR A 156 -10.83 -3.44 -12.43
CA THR A 156 -11.53 -2.37 -13.15
C THR A 156 -10.64 -1.14 -13.37
N ALA A 157 -9.74 -0.83 -12.44
CA ALA A 157 -8.85 0.33 -12.54
C ALA A 157 -7.77 0.21 -13.64
N VAL A 158 -7.42 -1.01 -14.05
CA VAL A 158 -6.41 -1.26 -15.10
C VAL A 158 -7.02 -1.54 -16.48
N GLN A 159 -8.33 -1.71 -16.57
CA GLN A 159 -9.01 -1.91 -17.85
C GLN A 159 -9.11 -0.58 -18.62
N PRO A 160 -8.97 -0.60 -19.95
CA PRO A 160 -9.26 0.57 -20.79
C PRO A 160 -10.68 1.05 -20.52
N GLN A 161 -10.85 2.30 -20.12
CA GLN A 161 -12.18 2.88 -19.95
C GLN A 161 -12.79 3.15 -21.33
N GLU A 162 -13.58 2.20 -21.83
CA GLU A 162 -14.51 2.47 -22.92
C GLU A 162 -15.62 3.38 -22.37
N THR A 163 -15.48 4.68 -22.64
CA THR A 163 -16.51 5.75 -22.66
C THR A 163 -17.72 5.68 -21.70
N ASP A 164 -17.88 6.75 -20.92
CA ASP A 164 -19.15 7.31 -20.41
C ASP A 164 -19.94 6.61 -19.28
N HIS A 165 -19.29 5.95 -18.31
CA HIS A 165 -19.95 5.67 -17.01
C HIS A 165 -19.92 6.89 -16.08
N TYR A 166 -20.63 7.95 -16.49
CA TYR A 166 -20.92 9.11 -15.64
C TYR A 166 -22.07 8.76 -14.70
N GLY A 167 -21.80 8.14 -13.55
CA GLY A 167 -22.88 7.91 -12.58
C GLY A 167 -22.59 7.05 -11.35
N SER A 168 -21.53 6.25 -11.32
CA SER A 168 -21.18 5.48 -10.13
C SER A 168 -20.11 6.23 -9.34
N ASP A 169 -20.51 6.88 -8.25
CA ASP A 169 -19.60 7.52 -7.30
C ASP A 169 -18.58 6.52 -6.69
N ASP A 170 -18.87 5.23 -6.83
CA ASP A 170 -18.02 4.10 -6.44
C ASP A 170 -16.90 3.81 -7.46
N GLY A 171 -16.13 4.81 -7.87
CA GLY A 171 -15.09 4.69 -8.91
C GLY A 171 -14.03 3.57 -8.71
N PRO A 172 -13.16 3.35 -9.71
CA PRO A 172 -12.09 2.36 -9.65
C PRO A 172 -11.14 2.62 -8.46
N LEU A 173 -10.36 1.60 -8.08
CA LEU A 173 -9.35 1.77 -7.02
C LEU A 173 -8.34 2.85 -7.44
N PRO A 174 -8.16 3.96 -6.69
CA PRO A 174 -7.11 4.93 -6.99
C PRO A 174 -5.74 4.28 -6.93
N ALA A 175 -4.81 4.64 -7.82
CA ALA A 175 -3.51 3.98 -7.89
C ALA A 175 -2.73 4.09 -6.58
N GLN A 176 -2.81 5.23 -5.88
CA GLN A 176 -2.14 5.44 -4.60
C GLN A 176 -2.58 4.43 -3.53
N CYS A 177 -3.83 3.94 -3.61
CA CYS A 177 -4.34 2.92 -2.70
C CYS A 177 -3.60 1.59 -2.84
N ALA A 178 -2.93 1.31 -3.97
CA ALA A 178 -2.13 0.11 -4.13
C ALA A 178 -1.02 -0.01 -3.08
N SER A 179 -0.40 1.12 -2.69
CA SER A 179 0.66 1.13 -1.68
C SER A 179 0.16 0.67 -0.30
N ILE A 180 -0.99 1.17 0.15
CA ILE A 180 -1.56 0.83 1.46
C ILE A 180 -2.17 -0.57 1.46
N VAL A 181 -2.78 -1.01 0.36
CA VAL A 181 -3.31 -2.38 0.24
C VAL A 181 -2.17 -3.39 0.25
N ALA A 182 -1.12 -3.18 -0.55
CA ALA A 182 0.05 -4.05 -0.57
C ALA A 182 0.74 -4.11 0.80
N TRP A 183 0.92 -2.96 1.45
CA TRP A 183 1.46 -2.90 2.81
C TRP A 183 0.62 -3.74 3.78
N SER A 184 -0.71 -3.62 3.74
CA SER A 184 -1.58 -4.40 4.62
C SER A 184 -1.52 -5.90 4.37
N LEU A 185 -1.45 -6.32 3.11
CA LEU A 185 -1.27 -7.73 2.76
C LEU A 185 0.06 -8.27 3.33
N ALA A 186 1.15 -7.51 3.15
CA ALA A 186 2.46 -7.89 3.67
C ALA A 186 2.49 -7.96 5.20
N THR A 187 1.90 -6.98 5.87
CA THR A 187 1.75 -6.94 7.34
C THR A 187 0.93 -8.12 7.87
N LEU A 188 -0.13 -8.52 7.15
CA LEU A 188 -0.96 -9.67 7.52
C LEU A 188 -0.39 -11.02 7.06
N GLY A 189 0.75 -11.03 6.36
CA GLY A 189 1.38 -12.24 5.81
C GLY A 189 0.59 -12.89 4.68
N ILE A 190 -0.25 -12.13 3.97
CA ILE A 190 -1.16 -12.65 2.94
C ILE A 190 -0.51 -12.55 1.56
N ARG A 191 -0.20 -13.70 0.98
CA ARG A 191 0.28 -13.81 -0.41
C ARG A 191 -0.88 -14.12 -1.37
N ASN A 192 -1.70 -13.10 -1.66
CA ASN A 192 -2.74 -13.19 -2.68
C ASN A 192 -2.17 -12.70 -4.03
N ASN A 193 -1.63 -13.62 -4.83
CA ASN A 193 -1.01 -13.28 -6.12
C ASN A 193 -1.97 -12.56 -7.08
N PRO A 194 -3.23 -13.01 -7.29
CA PRO A 194 -4.18 -12.29 -8.15
C PRO A 194 -4.34 -10.81 -7.81
N LEU A 195 -4.48 -10.48 -6.52
CA LEU A 195 -4.55 -9.10 -6.05
C LEU A 195 -3.21 -8.37 -6.18
N LEU A 196 -2.09 -8.99 -5.77
CA LEU A 196 -0.76 -8.37 -5.85
C LEU A 196 -0.38 -8.02 -7.30
N ASP A 197 -0.62 -8.93 -8.24
CA ASP A 197 -0.32 -8.73 -9.66
C ASP A 197 -1.08 -7.53 -10.21
N VAL A 198 -2.39 -7.43 -9.93
CA VAL A 198 -3.18 -6.30 -10.41
C VAL A 198 -2.83 -4.98 -9.72
N LEU A 199 -2.43 -5.01 -8.44
CA LEU A 199 -1.91 -3.82 -7.75
C LEU A 199 -0.60 -3.33 -8.37
N ALA A 200 0.29 -4.24 -8.77
CA ALA A 200 1.51 -3.88 -9.49
C ALA A 200 1.19 -3.25 -10.85
N LEU A 201 0.31 -3.88 -11.64
CA LEU A 201 -0.14 -3.36 -12.93
C LEU A 201 -0.75 -1.96 -12.82
N LEU A 202 -1.52 -1.72 -11.76
CA LEU A 202 -2.12 -0.41 -11.47
C LEU A 202 -1.06 0.64 -11.11
N ALA A 203 0.00 0.24 -10.39
CA ALA A 203 0.95 1.18 -9.79
C ALA A 203 2.14 1.53 -10.67
N TYR A 204 2.83 0.56 -11.29
CA TYR A 204 4.10 0.82 -11.98
C TYR A 204 4.01 1.87 -13.11
N PRO A 205 2.92 2.01 -13.89
CA PRO A 205 2.86 3.03 -14.94
C PRO A 205 2.51 4.42 -14.38
N ARG A 206 2.11 4.52 -13.11
CA ARG A 206 1.56 5.72 -12.47
C ARG A 206 2.38 6.17 -11.26
N LEU A 207 3.63 5.70 -11.11
CA LEU A 207 4.48 5.99 -9.94
C LEU A 207 4.72 7.49 -9.70
N ASP A 208 4.55 8.34 -10.70
CA ASP A 208 4.64 9.80 -10.54
C ASP A 208 3.48 10.41 -9.75
N GLU A 209 2.36 9.71 -9.65
CA GLU A 209 1.22 10.10 -8.80
C GLU A 209 1.41 9.73 -7.32
N PHE A 210 2.45 8.96 -7.01
CA PHE A 210 2.72 8.44 -5.67
C PHE A 210 3.68 9.37 -4.94
N LYS A 211 3.45 9.52 -3.64
CA LYS A 211 4.43 10.13 -2.75
C LYS A 211 5.61 9.18 -2.55
N PRO A 212 6.82 9.69 -2.27
CA PRO A 212 8.02 8.86 -2.09
C PRO A 212 7.85 7.70 -1.12
N PHE A 213 7.15 7.90 0.01
CA PHE A 213 6.90 6.83 0.98
C PHE A 213 5.92 5.77 0.47
N GLU A 214 4.98 6.13 -0.41
CA GLU A 214 4.01 5.21 -1.01
C GLU A 214 4.71 4.28 -2.00
N VAL A 215 5.64 4.83 -2.80
CA VAL A 215 6.51 4.07 -3.70
C VAL A 215 7.34 3.05 -2.92
N THR A 216 7.96 3.47 -1.81
CA THR A 216 8.81 2.57 -1.01
C THR A 216 8.01 1.54 -0.22
N ASN A 217 6.79 1.88 0.22
CA ASN A 217 5.89 0.91 0.85
C ASN A 217 5.46 -0.19 -0.12
N LEU A 218 5.17 0.18 -1.37
CA LEU A 218 4.84 -0.78 -2.41
C LEU A 218 6.03 -1.72 -2.65
N LEU A 219 7.25 -1.18 -2.79
CA LEU A 219 8.45 -2.00 -2.97
C LEU A 219 8.72 -2.93 -1.77
N TRP A 220 8.58 -2.43 -0.54
CA TRP A 220 8.74 -3.24 0.67
C TRP A 220 7.71 -4.35 0.77
N ALA A 221 6.45 -4.09 0.43
CA ALA A 221 5.41 -5.09 0.52
C ALA A 221 5.70 -6.30 -0.39
N PHE A 222 6.13 -6.05 -1.62
CA PHE A 222 6.50 -7.13 -2.56
C PHE A 222 7.74 -7.90 -2.11
N ALA A 223 8.77 -7.19 -1.62
CA ALA A 223 9.96 -7.84 -1.07
C ALA A 223 9.65 -8.67 0.18
N LYS A 224 8.86 -8.11 1.12
CA LYS A 224 8.45 -8.78 2.37
C LYS A 224 7.63 -10.04 2.12
N LEU A 225 6.75 -10.00 1.12
CA LEU A 225 5.98 -11.17 0.68
C LEU A 225 6.79 -12.10 -0.22
N GLY A 226 8.02 -11.76 -0.62
CA GLY A 226 8.80 -12.56 -1.57
C GLY A 226 8.07 -12.80 -2.89
N THR A 227 7.26 -11.83 -3.34
CA THR A 227 6.49 -11.92 -4.58
C THR A 227 7.29 -11.25 -5.70
N PRO A 228 7.78 -12.00 -6.70
CA PRO A 228 8.54 -11.42 -7.80
C PRO A 228 7.67 -10.49 -8.65
N CYS A 229 8.13 -9.27 -8.89
CA CYS A 229 7.47 -8.35 -9.83
C CYS A 229 8.51 -7.49 -10.57
N PRO A 230 9.22 -8.06 -11.57
CA PRO A 230 10.34 -7.38 -12.22
C PRO A 230 10.01 -6.00 -12.78
N ASP A 231 8.79 -5.80 -13.32
CA ASP A 231 8.37 -4.54 -13.89
C ASP A 231 8.19 -3.45 -12.82
N LEU A 232 7.59 -3.79 -11.68
CA LEU A 232 7.49 -2.87 -10.55
C LEU A 232 8.88 -2.48 -10.04
N TYR A 233 9.78 -3.44 -9.84
CA TYR A 233 11.15 -3.18 -9.36
C TYR A 233 11.92 -2.29 -10.34
N ARG A 234 11.80 -2.56 -11.64
CA ARG A 234 12.42 -1.75 -12.69
C ARG A 234 11.88 -0.31 -12.66
N SER A 235 10.57 -0.12 -12.65
CA SER A 235 9.92 1.19 -12.65
C SER A 235 10.23 1.98 -11.37
N VAL A 236 10.21 1.35 -10.20
CA VAL A 236 10.60 2.00 -8.93
C VAL A 236 12.07 2.41 -8.96
N SER A 237 12.97 1.56 -9.48
CA SER A 237 14.39 1.91 -9.59
C SER A 237 14.62 3.13 -10.50
N GLN A 238 13.89 3.22 -11.61
CA GLN A 238 13.93 4.36 -12.52
C GLN A 238 13.37 5.61 -11.84
N ARG A 239 12.23 5.51 -11.15
CA ARG A 239 11.61 6.63 -10.43
C ARG A 239 12.49 7.21 -9.34
N ILE A 240 13.17 6.35 -8.58
CA ILE A 240 14.15 6.78 -7.57
C ILE A 240 15.36 7.42 -8.24
N LYS A 241 15.86 6.92 -9.38
CA LYS A 241 16.98 7.54 -10.12
C LYS A 241 16.64 8.94 -10.63
N MET A 242 15.40 9.15 -11.09
CA MET A 242 14.92 10.44 -11.61
C MET A 242 14.48 11.44 -10.52
N ARG A 243 14.62 11.08 -9.24
CA ARG A 243 14.18 11.93 -8.12
C ARG A 243 14.94 13.27 -8.08
N HIS A 244 14.27 14.32 -7.61
CA HIS A 244 14.95 15.56 -7.25
C HIS A 244 15.64 15.44 -5.88
N LYS A 245 16.64 16.30 -5.62
CA LYS A 245 17.36 16.32 -4.34
C LYS A 245 16.39 16.65 -3.21
N GLY A 246 16.36 15.81 -2.17
CA GLY A 246 15.49 15.98 -1.00
C GLY A 246 14.08 15.40 -1.16
N GLU A 247 13.72 14.89 -2.34
CA GLU A 247 12.41 14.28 -2.58
C GLU A 247 12.18 13.06 -1.69
N PHE A 248 13.12 12.11 -1.73
CA PHE A 248 13.09 10.92 -0.89
C PHE A 248 13.85 11.21 0.40
N LYS A 249 13.17 11.05 1.53
CA LYS A 249 13.82 11.06 2.85
C LYS A 249 14.78 9.86 2.95
N ALA A 250 15.81 10.01 3.80
CA ALA A 250 16.80 8.95 4.02
C ALA A 250 16.15 7.60 4.36
N GLN A 251 15.13 7.61 5.21
CA GLN A 251 14.37 6.42 5.59
C GLN A 251 13.75 5.69 4.38
N CYS A 252 13.14 6.43 3.44
CA CYS A 252 12.58 5.90 2.19
C CYS A 252 13.66 5.19 1.37
N LEU A 253 14.83 5.82 1.22
CA LEU A 253 15.94 5.23 0.47
C LEU A 253 16.49 3.97 1.15
N SER A 254 16.65 3.98 2.48
CA SER A 254 17.10 2.80 3.23
C SER A 254 16.15 1.62 3.06
N LEU A 255 14.83 1.85 3.08
CA LEU A 255 13.85 0.79 2.85
C LEU A 255 13.90 0.28 1.41
N ALA A 256 14.07 1.16 0.43
CA ALA A 256 14.22 0.75 -0.96
C ALA A 256 15.46 -0.16 -1.12
N VAL A 257 16.59 0.22 -0.53
CA VAL A 257 17.83 -0.59 -0.55
C VAL A 257 17.59 -1.96 0.08
N TRP A 258 16.96 -2.04 1.26
CA TRP A 258 16.62 -3.31 1.90
C TRP A 258 15.73 -4.18 1.00
N SER A 259 14.74 -3.56 0.35
CA SER A 259 13.77 -4.26 -0.50
C SER A 259 14.38 -4.76 -1.81
N PHE A 260 15.39 -4.07 -2.35
CA PHE A 260 16.15 -4.53 -3.51
C PHE A 260 17.14 -5.66 -3.20
N ALA A 261 17.55 -5.79 -1.94
CA ALA A 261 18.55 -6.76 -1.50
C ALA A 261 17.95 -8.07 -0.93
N THR A 262 16.64 -8.10 -0.72
CA THR A 262 15.89 -9.27 -0.21
C THR A 262 15.26 -10.02 -1.38
#